data_AF-A0A4U9D6C4-F1
#
_entry.id   AF-A0A4U9D6C4-F1
#
_cell.length_a   1.000
_cell.length_b   1.000
_cell.length_c   1.000
_cell.angle_alpha   90.00
_cell.angle_beta   90.00
_cell.angle_gamma   90.00
#
_symmetry.space_group_name_H-M   'P 1'
#
loop_
_entity.id
_entity.type
_entity.pdbx_description
1 polymer ?
#
loop_
_entity_poly.entity_id
_entity_poly.type
_entity_poly.pdbx_seq_one_letter_code
_entity_poly.pdbx_strand_id
1 'polypeptide(L)'
;MLLERTSRKVLFTQAGLLLVDQARTVLREVKVLKEMASQQGETMSGPLHIGLIPTIGPYLLPQIIPMLHQTFPKLEMYLHEAQTPSAAGPAG
;
A
#
# COMPACT_ATOMS: atom_id res chain seq x y z
N MET A 1 1.77 -28.20 0.28
CA MET A 1 0.71 -27.65 1.16
C MET A 1 1.13 -26.26 1.56
N LEU A 2 0.37 -25.21 1.23
CA LEU A 2 0.81 -23.81 1.45
C LEU A 2 0.30 -23.25 2.77
N LEU A 3 -0.81 -23.80 3.28
CA LEU A 3 -1.41 -23.42 4.54
C LEU A 3 -1.51 -24.63 5.47
N GLU A 4 -1.14 -24.45 6.71
CA GLU A 4 -1.38 -25.37 7.83
C GLU A 4 -2.65 -24.95 8.56
N ARG A 5 -3.56 -25.92 8.76
CA ARG A 5 -4.79 -25.71 9.50
C ARG A 5 -4.67 -26.38 10.87
N THR A 6 -4.75 -25.59 11.93
CA THR A 6 -5.12 -26.09 13.27
C THR A 6 -6.59 -25.78 13.52
N SER A 7 -7.24 -26.44 14.48
CA SER A 7 -8.68 -26.31 14.76
C SER A 7 -9.17 -24.88 15.05
N ARG A 8 -8.27 -23.89 15.20
CA ARG A 8 -8.60 -22.48 15.45
C ARG A 8 -7.86 -21.46 14.57
N LYS A 9 -6.81 -21.85 13.83
CA LYS A 9 -5.99 -20.91 13.05
C LYS A 9 -5.49 -21.54 11.75
N VAL A 10 -5.46 -20.72 10.70
CA VAL A 10 -4.80 -21.04 9.44
C VAL A 10 -3.48 -20.28 9.38
N LEU A 11 -2.37 -20.98 9.26
CA LEU A 11 -1.02 -20.43 9.19
C LEU A 11 -0.41 -20.72 7.82
N PHE A 12 0.46 -19.84 7.34
CA PHE A 12 1.26 -20.16 6.17
C PHE A 12 2.37 -21.13 6.57
N THR A 13 2.56 -22.16 5.75
CA THR A 13 3.78 -22.97 5.79
C THR A 13 4.97 -22.14 5.33
N GLN A 14 6.21 -22.60 5.57
CA GLN A 14 7.41 -21.96 5.05
C GLN A 14 7.37 -21.79 3.52
N ALA A 15 6.91 -22.83 2.80
CA ALA A 15 6.70 -22.77 1.36
C ALA A 15 5.60 -21.77 0.97
N GLY A 16 4.55 -21.66 1.78
CA GLY A 16 3.48 -20.66 1.62
C GLY A 16 3.99 -19.23 1.76
N LEU A 17 4.86 -18.96 2.72
CA LEU A 17 5.46 -17.64 2.91
C LEU A 17 6.34 -17.22 1.73
N LEU A 18 7.17 -18.13 1.23
CA LEU A 18 7.99 -17.88 0.02
C LEU A 18 7.11 -17.56 -1.20
N LEU A 19 6.01 -18.29 -1.37
CA LEU A 19 5.08 -18.05 -2.47
C LEU A 19 4.35 -16.70 -2.31
N VAL A 20 3.97 -16.32 -1.09
CA VAL A 20 3.34 -15.03 -0.81
C VAL A 20 4.27 -13.87 -1.19
N ASP A 21 5.55 -13.98 -0.88
CA ASP A 21 6.53 -12.94 -1.25
C ASP A 21 6.67 -12.81 -2.78
N GLN A 22 6.77 -13.94 -3.48
CA GLN A 22 6.81 -13.94 -4.95
C GLN A 22 5.50 -13.38 -5.56
N ALA A 23 4.34 -13.73 -5.00
CA ALA A 23 3.05 -13.21 -5.45
C ALA A 23 2.95 -11.69 -5.26
N ARG A 24 3.45 -11.15 -4.15
CA ARG A 24 3.53 -9.70 -3.93
C ARG A 24 4.39 -9.02 -4.98
N THR A 25 5.52 -9.62 -5.34
CA THR A 25 6.38 -9.13 -6.42
C THR A 25 5.65 -9.12 -7.77
N VAL A 26 5.01 -10.23 -8.16
CA VAL A 26 4.25 -10.30 -9.41
C VAL A 26 3.14 -9.26 -9.47
N LEU A 27 2.38 -9.08 -8.38
CA LEU A 27 1.32 -8.07 -8.34
C LEU A 27 1.85 -6.63 -8.47
N ARG A 28 3.05 -6.35 -7.92
CA ARG A 28 3.71 -5.06 -8.13
C ARG A 28 4.10 -4.87 -9.59
N GLU A 29 4.73 -5.86 -10.22
CA GLU A 29 5.12 -5.77 -11.63
C GLU A 29 3.91 -5.63 -12.57
N VAL A 30 2.81 -6.32 -12.30
CA VAL A 30 1.55 -6.15 -13.06
C VAL A 30 1.02 -4.72 -12.92
N LYS A 31 1.12 -4.11 -11.74
CA LYS A 31 0.74 -2.72 -11.53
C LYS A 31 1.62 -1.77 -12.34
N VAL A 32 2.95 -1.98 -12.33
CA VAL A 32 3.90 -1.19 -13.12
C VAL A 32 3.58 -1.29 -14.61
N LEU A 33 3.35 -2.49 -15.13
CA LEU A 33 2.96 -2.69 -16.54
C LEU A 33 1.67 -1.97 -16.90
N LYS A 34 0.67 -2.01 -16.01
CA LYS A 34 -0.59 -1.27 -16.21
C LYS A 34 -0.36 0.23 -16.24
N GLU A 35 0.47 0.76 -15.35
CA GLU A 35 0.84 2.19 -15.32
C GLU A 35 1.58 2.60 -16.60
N MET A 36 2.54 1.81 -17.07
CA MET A 36 3.26 2.06 -18.33
C MET A 36 2.31 2.07 -19.53
N ALA A 37 1.32 1.18 -19.56
CA ALA A 37 0.30 1.16 -20.61
C ALA A 37 -0.65 2.38 -20.52
N SER A 38 -0.98 2.84 -19.32
CA SER A 38 -1.82 4.02 -19.10
C SER A 38 -1.12 5.36 -19.39
N GLN A 39 0.22 5.41 -19.30
CA GLN A 39 1.02 6.62 -19.54
C GLN A 39 1.07 7.08 -21.01
N GLN A 40 0.45 6.36 -21.95
CA GLN A 40 0.35 6.80 -23.35
C GLN A 40 -0.81 7.76 -23.65
N GLY A 41 -1.66 8.12 -22.68
CA GLY A 41 -2.89 8.89 -22.97
C GLY A 41 -3.20 10.07 -22.07
N GLU A 42 -3.07 9.95 -20.74
CA GLU A 42 -3.61 10.98 -19.84
C GLU A 42 -2.77 11.17 -18.57
N THR A 43 -2.53 12.45 -18.26
CA THR A 43 -2.15 13.02 -16.98
C THR A 43 -2.68 12.21 -15.77
N MET A 44 -1.76 11.83 -14.87
CA MET A 44 -1.99 11.23 -13.53
C MET A 44 -3.46 11.06 -13.12
N SER A 45 -3.99 9.85 -13.31
CA SER A 45 -5.38 9.47 -13.02
C SER A 45 -5.46 8.15 -12.25
N GLY A 46 -6.47 7.97 -11.41
CA GLY A 46 -6.73 6.73 -10.67
C GLY A 46 -6.25 6.75 -9.21
N PRO A 47 -6.19 5.57 -8.54
CA PRO A 47 -6.00 5.49 -7.10
C PRO A 47 -4.58 5.86 -6.64
N LEU A 48 -4.45 6.92 -5.85
CA LEU A 48 -3.23 7.35 -5.19
C LEU A 48 -3.31 7.06 -3.69
N HIS A 49 -2.45 6.17 -3.20
CA HIS A 49 -2.36 5.85 -1.78
C HIS A 49 -1.25 6.65 -1.11
N ILE A 50 -1.61 7.46 -0.11
CA ILE A 50 -0.68 8.31 0.64
C ILE A 50 -0.58 7.77 2.06
N GLY A 51 0.60 7.28 2.43
CA GLY A 51 0.92 6.90 3.80
C GLY A 51 1.50 8.08 4.57
N LEU A 52 0.96 8.40 5.75
CA LEU A 52 1.48 9.51 6.58
C LEU A 52 1.72 9.08 8.02
N ILE A 53 2.78 9.64 8.58
CA ILE A 53 3.04 9.55 10.01
C ILE A 53 2.13 10.59 10.72
N PRO A 54 1.48 10.22 11.84
CA PRO A 54 0.55 11.11 12.56
C PRO A 54 1.12 12.48 12.93
N THR A 55 2.45 12.57 13.09
CA THR A 55 3.14 13.82 13.49
C THR A 55 3.15 14.89 12.42
N ILE A 56 3.15 14.52 11.13
CA ILE A 56 3.27 15.46 10.00
C ILE A 56 1.96 15.58 9.21
N GLY A 57 1.13 14.54 9.22
CA GLY A 57 -0.12 14.49 8.46
C GLY A 57 -1.03 15.73 8.62
N PRO A 58 -1.34 16.18 9.85
CA PRO A 58 -2.21 17.33 10.07
C PRO A 58 -1.70 18.65 9.49
N TYR A 59 -0.39 18.81 9.33
CA TYR A 59 0.23 20.06 8.87
C TYR A 59 0.51 20.07 7.36
N LEU A 60 0.82 18.91 6.79
CA LEU A 60 1.22 18.78 5.40
C LEU A 60 0.03 18.58 4.47
N LEU A 61 -0.97 17.81 4.89
CA LEU A 61 -2.15 17.50 4.07
C LEU A 61 -2.94 18.74 3.63
N PRO A 62 -3.24 19.71 4.51
CA PRO A 62 -4.00 20.90 4.10
C PRO A 62 -3.28 21.72 3.03
N GLN A 63 -1.96 21.60 2.91
CA GLN A 63 -1.16 22.33 1.94
C GLN A 63 -1.06 21.62 0.58
N ILE A 64 -0.92 20.29 0.59
CA ILE A 64 -0.70 19.51 -0.63
C ILE A 64 -2.00 19.10 -1.32
N ILE A 65 -3.05 18.74 -0.56
CA ILE A 65 -4.30 18.22 -1.09
C ILE A 65 -5.00 19.20 -2.08
N PRO A 66 -5.10 20.51 -1.79
CA PRO A 66 -5.73 21.45 -2.72
C PRO A 66 -4.99 21.55 -4.06
N MET A 67 -3.65 21.52 -4.03
CA MET A 67 -2.82 21.57 -5.23
C MET A 67 -3.04 20.30 -6.08
N LEU A 68 -3.03 19.13 -5.46
CA LEU A 68 -3.26 17.86 -6.15
C LEU A 68 -4.66 17.78 -6.78
N HIS A 69 -5.70 18.24 -6.08
CA HIS A 69 -7.05 18.31 -6.65
C HIS A 69 -7.12 19.22 -7.89
N GLN A 70 -6.42 20.35 -7.88
CA GLN A 70 -6.43 21.31 -8.99
C GLN A 70 -5.64 20.80 -10.20
N THR A 71 -4.44 20.26 -9.96
CA THR A 71 -3.56 19.79 -11.04
C THR A 71 -4.00 18.44 -11.61
N PHE A 72 -4.61 17.58 -10.79
CA PHE A 72 -4.96 16.21 -11.15
C PHE A 72 -6.39 15.86 -10.69
N PRO A 73 -7.42 16.44 -11.32
CA PRO A 73 -8.82 16.27 -10.90
C PRO A 73 -9.35 14.84 -11.05
N LYS A 74 -8.64 13.97 -11.80
CA LYS A 74 -8.96 12.55 -12.01
C LYS A 74 -8.28 11.61 -11.00
N LEU A 75 -7.58 12.13 -9.98
CA LEU A 75 -6.99 11.30 -8.92
C LEU A 75 -8.03 10.89 -7.88
N GLU A 76 -8.03 9.61 -7.53
CA GLU A 76 -8.77 9.06 -6.40
C GLU A 76 -7.80 8.91 -5.23
N MET A 77 -7.84 9.81 -4.26
CA MET A 77 -6.86 9.82 -3.18
C MET A 77 -7.33 9.01 -1.97
N TYR A 78 -6.46 8.11 -1.51
CA TYR A 78 -6.65 7.28 -0.32
C TYR A 78 -5.58 7.59 0.71
N LEU A 79 -6.00 8.10 1.86
CA LEU A 79 -5.11 8.39 2.98
C LEU A 79 -5.01 7.20 3.92
N HIS A 80 -3.78 6.80 4.25
CA HIS A 80 -3.50 5.74 5.22
C HIS A 80 -2.62 6.31 6.33
N GLU A 81 -3.12 6.26 7.57
CA GLU A 81 -2.27 6.54 8.72
C GLU A 81 -1.29 5.39 8.92
N ALA A 82 0.00 5.68 8.75
CA ALA A 82 1.06 4.75 9.07
C ALA A 82 1.19 4.70 10.59
N GLN A 83 0.58 3.68 11.21
CA GLN A 83 1.03 3.25 12.53
C GLN A 83 2.44 2.68 12.32
N THR A 84 3.46 3.43 12.75
CA THR A 84 4.78 2.81 12.98
C THR A 84 4.53 1.62 13.90
N PRO A 85 4.93 0.38 13.54
CA PRO A 85 4.80 -0.73 14.46
C PRO A 85 5.52 -0.33 15.73
N SER A 86 4.76 -0.16 16.81
CA SER A 86 5.30 0.09 18.13
C SER A 86 6.27 -1.05 18.40
N ALA A 87 7.55 -0.71 18.54
CA ALA A 87 8.56 -1.64 19.04
C ALA A 87 8.25 -1.91 20.52
N ALA A 88 7.20 -2.70 20.77
CA ALA A 88 6.97 -3.32 22.06
C ALA A 88 7.90 -4.54 22.12
N GLY A 89 9.09 -4.33 22.70
CA GLY A 89 9.92 -5.43 23.17
C GLY A 89 9.15 -6.24 24.22
N PRO A 90 9.25 -7.58 24.22
CA PRO A 90 8.53 -8.40 25.17
C PRO A 90 9.01 -8.13 26.60
N ALA A 91 8.05 -8.03 27.51
CA ALA A 91 8.26 -8.07 28.95
C ALA A 91 9.13 -9.28 29.32
N GLY A 92 10.22 -8.99 30.04
CA GLY A 92 10.92 -9.93 30.91
C GLY A 92 10.72 -9.50 32.35
#